data_AF-A0A9R1TJF9-F1
#
_entry.id   AF-A0A9R1TJF9-F1
#
_cell.length_a   1.000
_cell.length_b   1.000
_cell.length_c   1.000
_cell.angle_alpha   90.00
_cell.angle_beta   90.00
_cell.angle_gamma   90.00
#
_symmetry.space_group_name_H-M   'P 1'
#
loop_
_entity.id
_entity.type
_entity.pdbx_description
1 polymer ?
#
loop_
_entity_poly.entity_id
_entity_poly.type
_entity_poly.pdbx_seq_one_letter_code
_entity_poly.pdbx_strand_id
1 'polypeptide(L)'
;MIRSLAYLLPILYGSVIILSPGTSDASVVSSAIFFIGFFPLGYAASPRYVPKWKKQACEIPAAQHPNSHYVCDEAGEVKCLPGWTGDLCDVPLCRKGCDPLQGYCRRPGECRCKLGFYGDLCDKCVALPGCQHGRCNVSFECSCDSGWKGLFCSEPKCHPDCNPNQGYCERPGECKCRLGWQGAKCKQCAVLPGCVHGTCQGPLECRCEPGWTGFLCQTPICSHGCSRENGGCRRPGTCRCRVGYSGVNCTECVPYPGCVHGTCRRPWECRCQSGWTGDLCDEKLTFCDEHHDICQNNGTCISMTKEDGDYRCICPLGYMGRQCQIQTMEPATDLIPPLPVELPQESEISSVKPEVSTTGIQVHQNPEETISEEKATSPAPEIQEIETTVETLGPIFITDLPSTVEPAATAGKWPTESPTLAPATDSYADNEA
;
A
#
# COMPACT_ATOMS: atom_id res chain seq x y z
N MET A 1 -71.98 -16.14 -18.82
CA MET A 1 -72.80 -16.90 -17.87
C MET A 1 -72.66 -16.18 -16.52
N ILE A 2 -73.69 -15.52 -15.95
CA ILE A 2 -74.94 -16.08 -15.35
C ILE A 2 -74.55 -16.89 -14.09
N ARG A 3 -74.86 -16.53 -12.83
CA ARG A 3 -75.76 -15.52 -12.17
C ARG A 3 -74.97 -14.75 -11.06
N SER A 4 -75.28 -13.52 -10.64
CA SER A 4 -76.40 -13.07 -9.76
C SER A 4 -76.48 -13.85 -8.43
N LEU A 5 -76.60 -13.24 -7.25
CA LEU A 5 -77.50 -12.13 -6.86
C LEU A 5 -76.80 -10.92 -6.19
N ALA A 6 -77.59 -9.88 -5.88
CA ALA A 6 -77.17 -8.59 -5.32
C ALA A 6 -78.21 -8.05 -4.30
N TYR A 7 -78.14 -6.75 -3.97
CA TYR A 7 -79.00 -5.98 -3.03
C TYR A 7 -78.66 -6.20 -1.53
N LEU A 8 -78.55 -5.18 -0.65
CA LEU A 8 -78.77 -3.72 -0.79
C LEU A 8 -77.84 -2.84 0.09
N LEU A 9 -77.65 -1.60 -0.38
CA LEU A 9 -77.06 -0.40 0.27
C LEU A 9 -78.19 0.45 0.93
N PRO A 10 -77.99 1.71 1.41
CA PRO A 10 -76.78 2.53 1.66
C PRO A 10 -76.57 2.75 3.21
N ILE A 11 -76.09 3.84 3.88
CA ILE A 11 -75.82 5.28 3.61
C ILE A 11 -74.55 5.79 4.36
N LEU A 12 -73.96 6.83 3.75
CA LEU A 12 -73.06 7.92 4.17
C LEU A 12 -73.22 8.43 5.64
N TYR A 13 -72.31 9.20 6.25
CA TYR A 13 -71.28 10.13 5.76
C TYR A 13 -69.99 10.10 6.58
N GLY A 14 -68.86 10.43 5.94
CA GLY A 14 -67.65 10.89 6.63
C GLY A 14 -67.58 12.42 6.71
N SER A 15 -66.69 12.97 7.54
CA SER A 15 -66.34 14.39 7.53
C SER A 15 -64.89 14.59 7.96
N VAL A 16 -64.15 15.37 7.17
CA VAL A 16 -62.74 15.72 7.39
C VAL A 16 -62.66 16.95 8.29
N ILE A 17 -61.68 16.99 9.21
CA ILE A 17 -61.37 18.19 10.00
C ILE A 17 -59.97 18.66 9.62
N ILE A 18 -59.90 19.82 8.93
CA ILE A 18 -58.64 20.55 8.70
C ILE A 18 -58.88 22.05 8.97
N LEU A 19 -58.29 22.50 10.07
CA LEU A 19 -57.83 23.86 10.40
C LEU A 19 -58.80 25.02 10.68
N SER A 20 -58.26 25.88 11.56
CA SER A 20 -58.73 27.13 12.18
C SER A 20 -58.58 28.35 11.21
N PRO A 21 -58.74 29.64 11.60
CA PRO A 21 -59.00 30.21 12.95
C PRO A 21 -60.01 31.37 13.03
N GLY A 22 -60.27 31.87 14.25
CA GLY A 22 -60.50 33.30 14.48
C GLY A 22 -61.60 33.71 15.48
N THR A 23 -61.36 34.85 16.12
CA THR A 23 -62.29 35.74 16.86
C THR A 23 -62.92 35.28 18.19
N SER A 24 -63.13 36.26 19.07
CA SER A 24 -63.95 36.22 20.29
C SER A 24 -65.45 36.29 19.90
N ASP A 25 -66.44 35.98 20.75
CA ASP A 25 -66.59 36.35 22.16
C ASP A 25 -67.47 35.38 22.96
N ALA A 26 -67.64 35.64 24.26
CA ALA A 26 -68.47 34.80 25.14
C ALA A 26 -69.96 34.81 24.74
N SER A 27 -70.58 33.64 24.71
CA SER A 27 -72.04 33.47 24.59
C SER A 27 -72.49 32.25 25.40
N VAL A 28 -73.01 32.50 26.60
CA VAL A 28 -73.41 31.46 27.56
C VAL A 28 -74.79 30.91 27.21
N VAL A 29 -74.83 29.83 26.42
CA VAL A 29 -76.09 29.12 26.13
C VAL A 29 -76.49 28.29 27.35
N SER A 30 -77.48 28.79 28.10
CA SER A 30 -77.97 28.16 29.33
C SER A 30 -78.86 26.95 29.03
N SER A 31 -78.33 25.74 29.19
CA SER A 31 -79.11 24.50 29.18
C SER A 31 -79.66 24.21 30.58
N ALA A 32 -80.98 24.33 30.75
CA ALA A 32 -81.65 24.10 32.04
C ALA A 32 -81.64 22.62 32.43
N ILE A 33 -80.75 22.24 33.35
CA ILE A 33 -80.75 20.91 33.97
C ILE A 33 -81.70 20.93 35.18
N PHE A 34 -82.68 20.03 35.19
CA PHE A 34 -83.61 19.87 36.32
C PHE A 34 -82.88 19.39 37.57
N PHE A 35 -82.92 20.19 38.64
CA PHE A 35 -82.48 19.78 39.97
C PHE A 35 -83.47 18.78 40.59
N ILE A 36 -83.25 17.49 40.34
CA ILE A 36 -83.85 16.44 41.17
C ILE A 36 -83.05 16.35 42.47
N GLY A 37 -83.62 16.85 43.56
CA GLY A 37 -82.98 16.89 44.88
C GLY A 37 -82.79 15.50 45.47
N PHE A 38 -81.65 14.86 45.20
CA PHE A 38 -81.25 13.63 45.90
C PHE A 38 -80.88 13.95 47.35
N PHE A 39 -81.78 13.59 48.27
CA PHE A 39 -81.44 13.47 49.68
C PHE A 39 -80.29 12.46 49.84
N PRO A 40 -79.31 12.71 50.73
CA PRO A 40 -78.26 11.75 51.06
C PRO A 40 -78.86 10.61 51.89
N LEU A 41 -79.38 9.59 51.20
CA LEU A 41 -79.67 8.29 51.80
C LEU A 41 -78.35 7.72 52.34
N GLY A 42 -78.20 7.78 53.67
CA GLY A 42 -77.05 7.20 54.37
C GLY A 42 -77.04 5.69 54.19
N TYR A 43 -76.28 5.21 53.21
CA TYR A 43 -76.03 3.79 53.02
C TYR A 43 -75.25 3.25 54.23
N ALA A 44 -75.99 2.65 55.17
CA ALA A 44 -75.40 1.79 56.18
C ALA A 44 -74.61 0.69 55.46
N ALA A 45 -73.30 0.62 55.71
CA ALA A 45 -72.43 -0.31 55.02
C ALA A 45 -72.79 -1.75 55.42
N SER A 46 -73.29 -2.54 54.47
CA SER A 46 -73.48 -3.98 54.65
C SER A 46 -72.17 -4.63 55.13
N PRO A 47 -72.21 -5.59 56.07
CA PRO A 47 -71.00 -6.22 56.58
C PRO A 47 -70.25 -6.89 55.44
N ARG A 48 -69.00 -6.47 55.21
CA ARG A 48 -68.14 -7.02 54.16
C ARG A 48 -67.93 -8.51 54.41
N TYR A 49 -68.20 -9.33 53.40
CA TYR A 49 -67.92 -10.76 53.45
C TYR A 49 -66.41 -11.01 53.36
N VAL A 50 -65.75 -11.12 54.52
CA VAL A 50 -64.33 -11.49 54.62
C VAL A 50 -64.21 -13.02 54.52
N PRO A 51 -63.44 -13.56 53.55
CA PRO A 51 -63.26 -15.01 53.39
C PRO A 51 -62.65 -15.68 54.62
N LYS A 52 -63.04 -16.93 54.90
CA LYS A 52 -62.59 -17.69 56.09
C LYS A 52 -61.05 -17.73 56.23
N TRP A 53 -60.32 -17.94 55.13
CA TRP A 53 -58.85 -17.98 55.16
C TRP A 53 -58.21 -16.63 55.51
N LYS A 54 -58.85 -15.51 55.14
CA LYS A 54 -58.37 -14.16 55.47
C LYS A 54 -58.60 -13.83 56.95
N LYS A 55 -59.67 -14.39 57.56
CA LYS A 55 -59.87 -14.37 59.01
C LYS A 55 -58.88 -15.29 59.74
N GLN A 56 -58.63 -16.48 59.22
CA GLN A 56 -57.68 -17.44 59.79
C GLN A 56 -56.25 -16.88 59.91
N ALA A 57 -55.84 -15.99 58.98
CA ALA A 57 -54.59 -15.24 59.08
C ALA A 57 -54.52 -14.25 60.27
N CYS A 58 -55.66 -13.91 60.88
CA CYS A 58 -55.80 -13.04 62.05
C CYS A 58 -56.21 -13.80 63.33
N GLU A 59 -56.55 -15.09 63.26
CA GLU A 59 -57.06 -15.90 64.39
C GLU A 59 -55.94 -16.56 65.22
N ILE A 60 -54.73 -16.66 64.65
CA ILE A 60 -53.46 -17.05 65.31
C ILE A 60 -52.72 -15.74 65.66
N PRO A 61 -51.77 -15.66 66.63
CA PRO A 61 -51.06 -14.42 66.97
C PRO A 61 -50.12 -13.86 65.86
N ALA A 62 -50.69 -13.45 64.73
CA ALA A 62 -50.02 -12.80 63.61
C ALA A 62 -49.42 -11.43 63.96
N ALA A 63 -49.89 -10.83 65.06
CA ALA A 63 -49.26 -9.68 65.73
C ALA A 63 -47.84 -9.99 66.28
N GLN A 64 -47.37 -11.24 66.24
CA GLN A 64 -46.04 -11.66 66.68
C GLN A 64 -45.21 -12.38 65.60
N HIS A 65 -45.66 -12.45 64.35
CA HIS A 65 -44.74 -12.82 63.25
C HIS A 65 -43.84 -11.61 62.94
N PRO A 66 -42.52 -11.64 63.22
CA PRO A 66 -41.67 -10.44 63.17
C PRO A 66 -41.47 -9.88 61.75
N ASN A 67 -41.90 -10.63 60.74
CA ASN A 67 -41.79 -10.29 59.32
C ASN A 67 -43.17 -10.13 58.65
N SER A 68 -44.28 -10.02 59.39
CA SER A 68 -45.58 -9.71 58.79
C SER A 68 -45.67 -8.23 58.41
N HIS A 69 -46.41 -7.93 57.33
CA HIS A 69 -46.50 -6.58 56.76
C HIS A 69 -47.94 -6.04 56.75
N TYR A 70 -48.72 -6.49 57.74
CA TYR A 70 -50.12 -6.12 57.92
C TYR A 70 -50.52 -6.02 59.39
N VAL A 71 -51.64 -5.35 59.63
CA VAL A 71 -52.35 -5.28 60.90
C VAL A 71 -53.79 -5.72 60.66
N CYS A 72 -54.33 -6.59 61.50
CA CYS A 72 -55.73 -6.99 61.45
C CYS A 72 -56.60 -6.00 62.24
N ASP A 73 -57.83 -5.76 61.80
CA ASP A 73 -58.82 -5.00 62.58
C ASP A 73 -59.77 -5.91 63.39
N GLU A 74 -60.66 -5.26 64.16
CA GLU A 74 -61.64 -5.92 65.04
C GLU A 74 -62.65 -6.83 64.31
N ALA A 75 -62.78 -6.71 62.98
CA ALA A 75 -63.63 -7.58 62.15
C ALA A 75 -62.87 -8.77 61.54
N GLY A 76 -61.54 -8.79 61.69
CA GLY A 76 -60.63 -9.73 61.03
C GLY A 76 -60.29 -9.34 59.59
N GLU A 77 -60.40 -8.07 59.20
CA GLU A 77 -59.92 -7.59 57.89
C GLU A 77 -58.44 -7.19 57.97
N VAL A 78 -57.60 -7.86 57.17
CA VAL A 78 -56.17 -7.57 56.99
C VAL A 78 -55.99 -6.22 56.31
N LYS A 79 -55.23 -5.31 56.95
CA LYS A 79 -54.86 -3.98 56.45
C LYS A 79 -53.35 -3.87 56.30
N CYS A 80 -52.89 -3.51 55.10
CA CYS A 80 -51.45 -3.47 54.79
C CYS A 80 -50.73 -2.28 55.45
N LEU A 81 -49.48 -2.51 55.84
CA LEU A 81 -48.56 -1.43 56.19
C LEU A 81 -48.27 -0.54 54.96
N PRO A 82 -47.95 0.76 55.15
CA PRO A 82 -47.66 1.65 54.04
C PRO A 82 -46.51 1.11 53.19
N GLY A 83 -46.77 0.94 51.89
CA GLY A 83 -45.81 0.35 50.96
C GLY A 83 -46.03 -1.15 50.66
N TRP A 84 -47.08 -1.78 51.16
CA TRP A 84 -47.43 -3.19 50.87
C TRP A 84 -48.83 -3.35 50.27
N THR A 85 -49.04 -4.42 49.52
CA THR A 85 -50.30 -4.78 48.84
C THR A 85 -50.41 -6.29 48.64
N GLY A 86 -51.51 -6.76 48.05
CA GLY A 86 -51.89 -8.18 48.01
C GLY A 86 -52.78 -8.55 49.20
N ASP A 87 -53.47 -9.70 49.12
CA ASP A 87 -54.50 -10.07 50.12
C ASP A 87 -53.95 -10.34 51.52
N LEU A 88 -52.68 -10.72 51.62
CA LEU A 88 -51.91 -10.88 52.86
C LEU A 88 -50.76 -9.87 52.97
N CYS A 89 -50.80 -8.79 52.17
CA CYS A 89 -49.83 -7.70 52.17
C CYS A 89 -48.38 -8.16 51.94
N ASP A 90 -48.22 -9.24 51.19
CA ASP A 90 -46.98 -9.94 50.86
C ASP A 90 -46.25 -9.35 49.63
N VAL A 91 -46.94 -8.55 48.82
CA VAL A 91 -46.38 -7.89 47.63
C VAL A 91 -45.94 -6.46 47.99
N PRO A 92 -44.64 -6.11 47.86
CA PRO A 92 -44.20 -4.74 48.08
C PRO A 92 -44.69 -3.81 46.94
N LEU A 93 -45.11 -2.60 47.29
CA LEU A 93 -45.38 -1.53 46.34
C LEU A 93 -44.05 -0.94 45.86
N CYS A 94 -43.71 -1.21 44.61
CA CYS A 94 -42.52 -0.67 43.97
C CYS A 94 -42.57 0.87 43.87
N ARG A 95 -41.42 1.49 43.57
CA ARG A 95 -41.31 2.93 43.32
C ARG A 95 -42.40 3.40 42.35
N LYS A 96 -43.08 4.51 42.65
CA LYS A 96 -44.10 5.09 41.75
C LYS A 96 -43.48 5.38 40.38
N GLY A 97 -44.08 4.83 39.33
CA GLY A 97 -43.58 4.94 37.95
C GLY A 97 -42.58 3.85 37.53
N CYS A 98 -42.21 2.91 38.40
CA CYS A 98 -41.42 1.72 38.04
C CYS A 98 -42.16 0.91 36.97
N ASP A 99 -41.49 0.53 35.88
CA ASP A 99 -42.11 -0.12 34.74
C ASP A 99 -42.75 -1.48 35.13
N PRO A 100 -44.03 -1.74 34.78
CA PRO A 100 -44.75 -2.92 35.23
C PRO A 100 -44.32 -4.23 34.53
N LEU A 101 -43.56 -4.15 33.44
CA LEU A 101 -43.09 -5.29 32.65
C LEU A 101 -41.61 -5.58 32.88
N GLN A 102 -40.79 -4.54 33.10
CA GLN A 102 -39.32 -4.62 33.17
C GLN A 102 -38.78 -4.30 34.57
N GLY A 103 -39.55 -3.62 35.41
CA GLY A 103 -39.27 -3.44 36.83
C GLY A 103 -39.74 -4.62 37.68
N TYR A 104 -39.13 -4.77 38.86
CA TYR A 104 -39.65 -5.52 40.01
C TYR A 104 -39.07 -4.93 41.30
N CYS A 105 -39.63 -5.24 42.45
CA CYS A 105 -39.11 -4.81 43.74
C CYS A 105 -39.14 -5.96 44.74
N ARG A 106 -38.23 -5.93 45.72
CA ARG A 106 -38.23 -6.83 46.89
C ARG A 106 -38.47 -6.08 48.20
N ARG A 107 -38.52 -4.75 48.15
CA ARG A 107 -38.83 -3.84 49.26
C ARG A 107 -39.70 -2.68 48.75
N PRO A 108 -40.54 -2.07 49.60
CA PRO A 108 -41.32 -0.89 49.22
C PRO A 108 -40.45 0.26 48.72
N GLY A 109 -40.87 0.95 47.67
CA GLY A 109 -40.16 2.11 47.10
C GLY A 109 -38.87 1.77 46.32
N GLU A 110 -38.47 0.50 46.27
CA GLU A 110 -37.41 -0.01 45.38
C GLU A 110 -37.94 -0.12 43.94
N CYS A 111 -37.04 -0.04 42.96
CA CYS A 111 -37.27 -0.49 41.59
C CYS A 111 -35.97 -1.15 41.11
N ARG A 112 -36.04 -2.42 40.68
CA ARG A 112 -34.93 -3.23 40.17
C ARG A 112 -35.26 -3.67 38.77
N CYS A 113 -34.29 -3.58 37.87
CA CYS A 113 -34.54 -3.87 36.46
C CYS A 113 -34.29 -5.34 36.14
N LYS A 114 -35.07 -5.88 35.20
CA LYS A 114 -34.76 -7.13 34.51
C LYS A 114 -33.54 -6.94 33.60
N LEU A 115 -32.88 -8.04 33.27
CA LEU A 115 -31.71 -8.03 32.39
C LEU A 115 -32.08 -7.40 31.04
N GLY A 116 -31.29 -6.42 30.59
CA GLY A 116 -31.56 -5.66 29.38
C GLY A 116 -32.29 -4.33 29.59
N PHE A 117 -32.58 -3.93 30.84
CA PHE A 117 -33.16 -2.62 31.18
C PHE A 117 -32.39 -1.94 32.32
N TYR A 118 -32.43 -0.59 32.36
CA TYR A 118 -31.75 0.24 33.35
C TYR A 118 -32.52 1.54 33.65
N GLY A 119 -31.99 2.34 34.58
CA GLY A 119 -32.58 3.61 35.02
C GLY A 119 -33.44 3.46 36.27
N ASP A 120 -33.73 4.58 36.93
CA ASP A 120 -34.45 4.64 38.22
C ASP A 120 -35.87 4.06 38.21
N LEU A 121 -36.45 3.88 37.02
CA LEU A 121 -37.80 3.33 36.78
C LEU A 121 -37.77 2.08 35.88
N CYS A 122 -36.59 1.63 35.43
CA CYS A 122 -36.41 0.52 34.48
C CYS A 122 -37.08 0.72 33.10
N ASP A 123 -37.30 1.98 32.75
CA ASP A 123 -37.90 2.49 31.51
C ASP A 123 -36.93 2.46 30.31
N LYS A 124 -35.62 2.35 30.54
CA LYS A 124 -34.59 2.47 29.49
C LYS A 124 -34.04 1.11 29.12
N CYS A 125 -34.16 0.73 27.85
CA CYS A 125 -33.51 -0.46 27.31
C CYS A 125 -31.98 -0.30 27.33
N VAL A 126 -31.26 -1.38 27.60
CA VAL A 126 -29.82 -1.50 27.36
C VAL A 126 -29.63 -1.86 25.88
N ALA A 127 -28.93 -1.02 25.12
CA ALA A 127 -28.58 -1.33 23.73
C ALA A 127 -27.57 -2.48 23.63
N LEU A 128 -27.44 -3.09 22.45
CA LEU A 128 -26.46 -4.15 22.22
C LEU A 128 -25.04 -3.69 22.63
N PRO A 129 -24.29 -4.45 23.45
CA PRO A 129 -22.95 -4.05 23.87
C PRO A 129 -22.04 -3.77 22.66
N GLY A 130 -21.41 -2.60 22.65
CA GLY A 130 -20.61 -2.10 21.52
C GLY A 130 -21.36 -1.20 20.53
N CYS A 131 -22.68 -1.00 20.68
CA CYS A 131 -23.47 -0.03 19.90
C CYS A 131 -22.90 1.40 20.06
N GLN A 132 -22.41 2.01 18.97
CA GLN A 132 -21.75 3.33 19.01
C GLN A 132 -22.68 4.47 18.59
N HIS A 133 -23.32 4.35 17.43
CA HIS A 133 -24.17 5.39 16.83
C HIS A 133 -25.57 4.84 16.55
N GLY A 134 -26.24 4.42 17.61
CA GLY A 134 -27.55 3.82 17.55
C GLY A 134 -28.27 3.80 18.89
N ARG A 135 -29.55 3.40 18.84
CA ARG A 135 -30.50 3.41 19.95
C ARG A 135 -31.22 2.07 19.99
N CYS A 136 -31.69 1.65 21.16
CA CYS A 136 -32.55 0.48 21.29
C CYS A 136 -34.02 0.88 21.26
N ASN A 137 -34.88 0.04 20.65
CA ASN A 137 -36.32 0.03 20.93
C ASN A 137 -36.65 -1.20 21.79
N VAL A 138 -35.97 -2.32 21.53
CA VAL A 138 -35.98 -3.53 22.38
C VAL A 138 -34.61 -3.70 23.06
N SER A 139 -34.59 -4.27 24.26
CA SER A 139 -33.35 -4.64 24.97
C SER A 139 -32.42 -5.49 24.08
N PHE A 140 -31.13 -5.16 24.07
CA PHE A 140 -30.08 -5.77 23.25
C PHE A 140 -30.22 -5.56 21.73
N GLU A 141 -31.01 -4.58 21.30
CA GLU A 141 -31.04 -4.06 19.92
C GLU A 141 -30.02 -2.91 19.75
N CYS A 142 -29.61 -2.64 18.51
CA CYS A 142 -28.89 -1.41 18.12
C CYS A 142 -29.44 -0.92 16.77
N SER A 143 -30.46 -0.05 16.81
CA SER A 143 -31.02 0.59 15.63
C SER A 143 -30.21 1.85 15.29
N CYS A 144 -29.61 1.89 14.10
CA CYS A 144 -28.61 2.92 13.76
C CYS A 144 -29.19 4.30 13.53
N ASP A 145 -28.49 5.32 14.03
CA ASP A 145 -28.73 6.71 13.67
C ASP A 145 -28.50 6.95 12.17
N SER A 146 -29.09 8.04 11.66
CA SER A 146 -28.98 8.42 10.25
C SER A 146 -27.52 8.57 9.83
N GLY A 147 -27.09 7.77 8.85
CA GLY A 147 -25.70 7.75 8.37
C GLY A 147 -24.85 6.58 8.85
N TRP A 148 -25.35 5.69 9.72
CA TRP A 148 -24.59 4.52 10.21
C TRP A 148 -25.20 3.18 9.80
N LYS A 149 -24.38 2.12 9.74
CA LYS A 149 -24.73 0.72 9.39
C LYS A 149 -23.87 -0.28 10.18
N GLY A 150 -24.13 -1.57 9.96
CA GLY A 150 -23.51 -2.67 10.69
C GLY A 150 -24.22 -2.96 12.02
N LEU A 151 -23.99 -4.15 12.60
CA LEU A 151 -24.69 -4.65 13.79
C LEU A 151 -24.52 -3.75 15.04
N PHE A 152 -23.41 -3.02 15.11
CA PHE A 152 -23.05 -2.12 16.21
C PHE A 152 -23.12 -0.63 15.82
N CYS A 153 -23.63 -0.32 14.62
CA CYS A 153 -23.70 1.03 14.06
C CYS A 153 -22.35 1.77 14.07
N SER A 154 -21.27 1.01 13.84
CA SER A 154 -19.88 1.46 13.79
C SER A 154 -19.35 1.70 12.37
N GLU A 155 -20.10 1.28 11.33
CA GLU A 155 -19.73 1.54 9.94
C GLU A 155 -20.47 2.78 9.40
N PRO A 156 -19.78 3.76 8.78
CA PRO A 156 -20.45 4.87 8.11
C PRO A 156 -21.13 4.44 6.81
N LYS A 157 -22.24 5.09 6.47
CA LYS A 157 -22.89 5.07 5.14
C LYS A 157 -22.26 6.18 4.29
N CYS A 158 -21.51 5.81 3.26
CA CYS A 158 -20.88 6.76 2.34
C CYS A 158 -21.92 7.51 1.49
N HIS A 159 -21.49 8.56 0.79
CA HIS A 159 -22.36 9.30 -0.13
C HIS A 159 -23.03 8.35 -1.15
N PRO A 160 -24.35 8.46 -1.45
CA PRO A 160 -25.07 7.47 -2.27
C PRO A 160 -24.55 7.33 -3.71
N ASP A 161 -23.92 8.38 -4.26
CA ASP A 161 -23.26 8.35 -5.57
C ASP A 161 -21.87 7.70 -5.58
N CYS A 162 -21.27 7.46 -4.41
CA CYS A 162 -19.90 6.97 -4.26
C CYS A 162 -19.81 5.53 -4.79
N ASN A 163 -18.87 5.24 -5.69
CA ASN A 163 -18.71 3.86 -6.16
C ASN A 163 -18.12 2.98 -5.03
N PRO A 164 -18.82 1.92 -4.58
CA PRO A 164 -18.41 1.12 -3.41
C PRO A 164 -17.09 0.38 -3.59
N ASN A 165 -16.69 0.07 -4.83
CA ASN A 165 -15.45 -0.64 -5.14
C ASN A 165 -14.26 0.32 -5.34
N GLN A 166 -14.52 1.59 -5.65
CA GLN A 166 -13.51 2.59 -6.06
C GLN A 166 -13.31 3.68 -5.00
N GLY A 167 -14.27 3.85 -4.08
CA GLY A 167 -14.19 4.74 -2.93
C GLY A 167 -14.32 4.02 -1.59
N TYR A 168 -14.33 4.82 -0.53
CA TYR A 168 -14.62 4.47 0.86
C TYR A 168 -15.04 5.74 1.62
N CYS A 169 -15.39 5.63 2.89
CA CYS A 169 -15.68 6.78 3.75
C CYS A 169 -15.27 6.47 5.20
N GLU A 170 -14.80 7.49 5.91
CA GLU A 170 -14.58 7.42 7.36
C GLU A 170 -15.74 8.10 8.11
N ARG A 171 -16.45 9.01 7.44
CA ARG A 171 -17.59 9.74 8.00
C ARG A 171 -18.86 9.54 7.15
N PRO A 172 -20.05 9.56 7.75
CA PRO A 172 -21.31 9.48 6.99
C PRO A 172 -21.41 10.58 5.92
N GLY A 173 -21.86 10.20 4.72
CA GLY A 173 -22.02 11.12 3.59
C GLY A 173 -20.72 11.54 2.88
N GLU A 174 -19.56 11.07 3.33
CA GLU A 174 -18.27 11.30 2.65
C GLU A 174 -18.06 10.32 1.47
N CYS A 175 -17.13 10.64 0.57
CA CYS A 175 -16.60 9.73 -0.45
C CYS A 175 -15.11 10.05 -0.70
N LYS A 176 -14.21 9.27 -0.09
CA LYS A 176 -12.77 9.29 -0.35
C LYS A 176 -12.43 8.26 -1.43
N CYS A 177 -11.56 8.60 -2.37
CA CYS A 177 -11.20 7.70 -3.46
C CYS A 177 -10.02 6.80 -3.11
N ARG A 178 -10.05 5.56 -3.62
CA ARG A 178 -8.91 4.64 -3.59
C ARG A 178 -7.89 5.08 -4.64
N LEU A 179 -6.63 4.69 -4.46
CA LEU A 179 -5.55 4.99 -5.41
C LEU A 179 -5.95 4.56 -6.83
N GLY A 180 -5.74 5.45 -7.80
CA GLY A 180 -6.18 5.27 -9.20
C GLY A 180 -7.57 5.79 -9.53
N TRP A 181 -8.30 6.37 -8.58
CA TRP A 181 -9.62 6.98 -8.80
C TRP A 181 -9.68 8.42 -8.28
N GLN A 182 -10.47 9.27 -8.94
CA GLN A 182 -10.63 10.69 -8.60
C GLN A 182 -12.06 11.22 -8.91
N GLY A 183 -12.26 12.50 -8.60
CA GLY A 183 -13.53 13.20 -8.68
C GLY A 183 -14.45 12.89 -7.49
N ALA A 184 -15.40 13.76 -7.18
CA ALA A 184 -16.26 13.69 -5.97
C ALA A 184 -17.16 12.43 -5.85
N LYS A 185 -17.16 11.55 -6.85
CA LYS A 185 -17.90 10.27 -6.87
C LYS A 185 -16.98 9.05 -7.06
N CYS A 186 -15.66 9.27 -7.19
CA CYS A 186 -14.62 8.27 -7.45
C CYS A 186 -14.84 7.39 -8.70
N LYS A 187 -15.50 7.94 -9.74
CA LYS A 187 -15.84 7.23 -11.00
C LYS A 187 -14.88 7.51 -12.14
N GLN A 188 -13.99 8.50 -12.00
CA GLN A 188 -13.00 8.87 -13.01
C GLN A 188 -11.66 8.22 -12.65
N CYS A 189 -10.92 7.70 -13.64
CA CYS A 189 -9.55 7.24 -13.40
C CYS A 189 -8.67 8.42 -12.97
N ALA A 190 -7.76 8.15 -12.05
CA ALA A 190 -6.61 9.01 -11.76
C ALA A 190 -5.38 8.41 -12.43
N VAL A 191 -4.60 9.26 -13.09
CA VAL A 191 -3.25 8.91 -13.55
C VAL A 191 -2.35 8.54 -12.38
N LEU A 192 -1.28 7.78 -12.64
CA LEU A 192 -0.28 7.47 -11.63
C LEU A 192 0.36 8.78 -11.08
N PRO A 193 0.56 8.93 -9.75
CA PRO A 193 1.18 10.14 -9.21
C PRO A 193 2.55 10.42 -9.82
N GLY A 194 2.77 11.66 -10.27
CA GLY A 194 3.98 12.06 -11.00
C GLY A 194 3.89 11.92 -12.52
N CYS A 195 2.79 11.38 -13.07
CA CYS A 195 2.50 11.43 -14.51
C CYS A 195 2.36 12.89 -14.97
N VAL A 196 3.24 13.38 -15.86
CA VAL A 196 3.25 14.80 -16.29
C VAL A 196 2.60 15.00 -17.66
N HIS A 197 2.98 14.18 -18.65
CA HIS A 197 2.53 14.28 -20.04
C HIS A 197 1.83 12.99 -20.47
N GLY A 198 0.74 12.65 -19.77
CA GLY A 198 0.00 11.42 -20.01
C GLY A 198 -1.40 11.40 -19.44
N THR A 199 -2.19 10.45 -19.92
CA THR A 199 -3.62 10.27 -19.59
C THR A 199 -3.88 8.84 -19.09
N CYS A 200 -5.04 8.61 -18.48
CA CYS A 200 -5.45 7.28 -18.00
C CYS A 200 -6.63 6.74 -18.82
N GLN A 201 -6.64 5.42 -19.06
CA GLN A 201 -7.84 4.68 -19.46
C GLN A 201 -8.26 3.70 -18.36
N GLY A 202 -7.29 3.04 -17.72
CA GLY A 202 -7.45 2.32 -16.45
C GLY A 202 -6.97 3.13 -15.23
N PRO A 203 -7.31 2.69 -14.00
CA PRO A 203 -6.77 3.28 -12.77
C PRO A 203 -5.25 3.07 -12.67
N LEU A 204 -4.50 4.05 -12.14
CA LEU A 204 -3.04 4.01 -11.99
C LEU A 204 -2.25 3.88 -13.31
N GLU A 205 -2.89 4.09 -14.46
CA GLU A 205 -2.24 4.11 -15.76
C GLU A 205 -1.69 5.51 -16.09
N CYS A 206 -0.57 5.58 -16.80
CA CYS A 206 -0.01 6.80 -17.37
C CYS A 206 0.37 6.54 -18.83
N ARG A 207 -0.57 6.76 -19.76
CA ARG A 207 -0.33 6.65 -21.21
C ARG A 207 0.21 7.95 -21.74
N CYS A 208 1.41 7.90 -22.29
CA CYS A 208 2.11 9.10 -22.73
C CYS A 208 1.46 9.77 -23.94
N GLU A 209 1.46 11.10 -23.89
CA GLU A 209 1.14 11.94 -25.04
C GLU A 209 2.19 11.74 -26.16
N PRO A 210 1.83 11.96 -27.44
CA PRO A 210 2.77 11.81 -28.55
C PRO A 210 4.06 12.62 -28.35
N GLY A 211 5.20 11.93 -28.38
CA GLY A 211 6.52 12.51 -28.13
C GLY A 211 7.03 12.38 -26.69
N TRP A 212 6.29 11.76 -25.77
CA TRP A 212 6.76 11.45 -24.42
C TRP A 212 6.89 9.95 -24.18
N THR A 213 7.81 9.57 -23.29
CA THR A 213 8.10 8.18 -22.92
C THR A 213 8.60 8.08 -21.46
N GLY A 214 8.84 6.86 -21.00
CA GLY A 214 9.09 6.55 -19.59
C GLY A 214 7.78 6.33 -18.81
N PHE A 215 7.90 5.68 -17.66
CA PHE A 215 6.77 5.20 -16.85
C PHE A 215 5.84 6.30 -16.29
N LEU A 216 6.34 7.55 -16.21
CA LEU A 216 5.57 8.74 -15.80
C LEU A 216 5.47 9.77 -16.93
N CYS A 217 5.82 9.37 -18.16
CA CYS A 217 5.86 10.22 -19.35
C CYS A 217 6.71 11.49 -19.16
N GLN A 218 7.77 11.36 -18.36
CA GLN A 218 8.68 12.44 -17.98
C GLN A 218 9.85 12.63 -18.95
N THR A 219 10.11 11.65 -19.82
CA THR A 219 11.23 11.65 -20.75
C THR A 219 10.76 12.06 -22.15
N PRO A 220 11.24 13.17 -22.73
CA PRO A 220 10.89 13.54 -24.10
C PRO A 220 11.58 12.61 -25.10
N ILE A 221 10.89 12.27 -26.18
CA ILE A 221 11.43 11.54 -27.33
C ILE A 221 12.12 12.56 -28.24
N CYS A 222 13.43 12.43 -28.40
CA CYS A 222 14.23 13.34 -29.24
C CYS A 222 13.92 13.18 -30.74
N SER A 223 14.44 14.06 -31.60
CA SER A 223 14.26 13.92 -33.05
C SER A 223 14.79 12.59 -33.57
N HIS A 224 14.16 12.07 -34.63
CA HIS A 224 14.61 10.84 -35.28
C HIS A 224 16.04 11.02 -35.82
N GLY A 225 16.95 10.11 -35.45
CA GLY A 225 18.37 10.18 -35.79
C GLY A 225 19.27 10.90 -34.78
N CYS A 226 18.71 11.56 -33.76
CA CYS A 226 19.49 12.20 -32.69
C CYS A 226 20.38 11.18 -31.96
N SER A 227 21.69 11.43 -31.88
CA SER A 227 22.65 10.56 -31.19
C SER A 227 22.30 10.37 -29.71
N ARG A 228 22.23 9.11 -29.27
CA ARG A 228 21.95 8.76 -27.86
C ARG A 228 23.10 9.11 -26.92
N GLU A 229 24.33 9.10 -27.44
CA GLU A 229 25.55 9.39 -26.70
C GLU A 229 25.88 10.88 -26.71
N ASN A 230 25.77 11.51 -27.87
CA ASN A 230 26.28 12.86 -28.13
C ASN A 230 25.17 13.93 -28.25
N GLY A 231 23.92 13.50 -28.30
CA GLY A 231 22.73 14.35 -28.28
C GLY A 231 21.93 14.22 -26.98
N GLY A 232 20.76 14.86 -26.98
CA GLY A 232 19.78 14.86 -25.90
C GLY A 232 18.73 15.94 -26.13
N CYS A 233 17.57 15.85 -25.48
CA CYS A 233 16.46 16.76 -25.71
C CYS A 233 15.78 17.20 -24.41
N ARG A 234 15.21 18.42 -24.42
CA ARG A 234 14.35 18.96 -23.34
C ARG A 234 12.89 19.10 -23.76
N ARG A 235 12.58 18.86 -25.03
CA ARG A 235 11.23 18.87 -25.62
C ARG A 235 11.14 17.77 -26.69
N PRO A 236 9.96 17.17 -26.90
CA PRO A 236 9.76 16.21 -27.98
C PRO A 236 10.21 16.75 -29.33
N GLY A 237 10.76 15.88 -30.17
CA GLY A 237 11.16 16.21 -31.55
C GLY A 237 12.37 17.15 -31.68
N THR A 238 13.06 17.50 -30.59
CA THR A 238 14.31 18.30 -30.62
C THR A 238 15.54 17.41 -30.50
N CYS A 239 16.70 17.91 -30.94
CA CYS A 239 18.01 17.37 -30.59
C CYS A 239 18.92 18.55 -30.23
N ARG A 240 19.64 18.43 -29.11
CA ARG A 240 20.63 19.41 -28.66
C ARG A 240 21.93 18.68 -28.36
N CYS A 241 23.00 19.08 -29.05
CA CYS A 241 24.28 18.41 -28.96
C CYS A 241 24.96 18.67 -27.62
N ARG A 242 25.78 17.70 -27.20
CA ARG A 242 26.77 17.88 -26.14
C ARG A 242 27.93 18.73 -26.66
N VAL A 243 28.64 19.35 -25.71
CA VAL A 243 29.80 20.19 -25.98
C VAL A 243 30.84 19.40 -26.79
N GLY A 244 31.21 19.90 -27.98
CA GLY A 244 32.11 19.23 -28.91
C GLY A 244 31.44 18.49 -30.08
N TYR A 245 30.11 18.49 -30.19
CA TYR A 245 29.38 17.86 -31.31
C TYR A 245 28.44 18.84 -32.04
N SER A 246 28.26 18.62 -33.34
CA SER A 246 27.46 19.45 -34.26
C SER A 246 26.58 18.61 -35.21
N GLY A 247 25.91 19.30 -36.14
CA GLY A 247 24.96 18.70 -37.08
C GLY A 247 23.59 18.45 -36.46
N VAL A 248 22.58 18.24 -37.30
CA VAL A 248 21.17 18.06 -36.87
C VAL A 248 20.95 16.84 -35.96
N ASN A 249 21.84 15.86 -36.04
CA ASN A 249 21.79 14.60 -35.29
C ASN A 249 22.88 14.47 -34.20
N CYS A 250 23.74 15.48 -34.03
CA CYS A 250 24.87 15.45 -33.08
C CYS A 250 25.85 14.29 -33.33
N THR A 251 26.08 13.99 -34.62
CA THR A 251 26.98 12.94 -35.10
C THR A 251 28.32 13.46 -35.58
N GLU A 252 28.39 14.75 -35.95
CA GLU A 252 29.62 15.42 -36.35
C GLU A 252 30.38 15.88 -35.09
N CYS A 253 31.71 15.79 -35.11
CA CYS A 253 32.55 16.43 -34.10
C CYS A 253 32.81 17.90 -34.47
N VAL A 254 33.03 18.73 -33.46
CA VAL A 254 33.57 20.08 -33.61
C VAL A 254 35.08 20.00 -33.41
N PRO A 255 35.91 20.47 -34.37
CA PRO A 255 37.36 20.50 -34.20
C PRO A 255 37.79 21.57 -33.19
N TYR A 256 39.08 21.62 -32.84
CA TYR A 256 39.57 22.63 -31.90
C TYR A 256 39.29 24.08 -32.39
N PRO A 257 38.91 25.03 -31.53
CA PRO A 257 38.65 26.41 -31.97
C PRO A 257 39.91 27.06 -32.56
N GLY A 258 39.84 27.47 -33.83
CA GLY A 258 40.99 27.98 -34.58
C GLY A 258 41.60 26.98 -35.56
N CYS A 259 41.19 25.70 -35.54
CA CYS A 259 41.61 24.68 -36.50
C CYS A 259 41.24 25.09 -37.94
N VAL A 260 42.22 25.46 -38.78
CA VAL A 260 41.98 26.03 -40.13
C VAL A 260 41.93 24.95 -41.20
N HIS A 261 43.02 24.20 -41.39
CA HIS A 261 43.12 23.14 -42.40
C HIS A 261 43.20 21.74 -41.78
N GLY A 262 42.32 21.48 -40.80
CA GLY A 262 42.22 20.20 -40.10
C GLY A 262 40.84 19.58 -40.12
N THR A 263 40.76 18.35 -39.60
CA THR A 263 39.51 17.59 -39.38
C THR A 263 39.55 16.92 -38.01
N CYS A 264 38.40 16.52 -37.47
CA CYS A 264 38.32 15.82 -36.18
C CYS A 264 37.85 14.37 -36.38
N ARG A 265 38.24 13.49 -35.45
CA ARG A 265 37.62 12.16 -35.22
C ARG A 265 36.99 12.11 -33.82
N ARG A 266 37.59 12.81 -32.86
CA ARG A 266 37.04 13.09 -31.52
C ARG A 266 36.72 14.59 -31.38
N PRO A 267 35.78 14.99 -30.50
CA PRO A 267 35.54 16.40 -30.21
C PRO A 267 36.84 17.09 -29.76
N TRP A 268 37.05 18.33 -30.23
CA TRP A 268 38.20 19.19 -29.92
C TRP A 268 39.56 18.71 -30.44
N GLU A 269 39.56 17.74 -31.36
CA GLU A 269 40.76 17.30 -32.09
C GLU A 269 40.97 18.18 -33.34
N CYS A 270 42.22 18.48 -33.70
CA CYS A 270 42.59 19.10 -34.98
C CYS A 270 43.63 18.22 -35.68
N ARG A 271 43.20 17.42 -36.66
CA ARG A 271 44.05 16.52 -37.46
C ARG A 271 44.31 17.17 -38.82
N CYS A 272 45.53 17.61 -39.06
CA CYS A 272 45.85 18.39 -40.26
C CYS A 272 45.64 17.60 -41.55
N GLN A 273 45.19 18.34 -42.58
CA GLN A 273 45.18 17.88 -43.96
C GLN A 273 46.62 17.87 -44.50
N SER A 274 46.91 17.00 -45.47
CA SER A 274 48.25 16.87 -46.05
C SER A 274 48.79 18.21 -46.54
N GLY A 275 50.01 18.58 -46.12
CA GLY A 275 50.63 19.88 -46.43
C GLY A 275 50.46 20.96 -45.36
N TRP A 276 49.76 20.68 -44.25
CA TRP A 276 49.58 21.60 -43.11
C TRP A 276 50.12 21.00 -41.81
N THR A 277 50.56 21.88 -40.89
CA THR A 277 51.09 21.54 -39.57
C THR A 277 50.77 22.62 -38.53
N GLY A 278 51.30 22.47 -37.31
CA GLY A 278 50.92 23.24 -36.12
C GLY A 278 49.65 22.71 -35.47
N ASP A 279 49.45 23.00 -34.18
CA ASP A 279 48.31 22.52 -33.38
C ASP A 279 46.94 22.95 -33.94
N LEU A 280 46.90 24.00 -34.75
CA LEU A 280 45.71 24.56 -35.40
C LEU A 280 45.68 24.32 -36.91
N CYS A 281 46.67 23.61 -37.47
CA CYS A 281 46.78 23.34 -38.91
C CYS A 281 46.72 24.62 -39.76
N ASP A 282 47.44 25.64 -39.30
CA ASP A 282 47.56 26.99 -39.87
C ASP A 282 48.96 27.25 -40.47
N GLU A 283 49.96 26.44 -40.14
CA GLU A 283 51.28 26.48 -40.79
C GLU A 283 51.29 25.60 -42.06
N LYS A 284 51.71 26.17 -43.21
CA LYS A 284 51.89 25.40 -44.45
C LYS A 284 53.30 24.80 -44.52
N LEU A 285 53.39 23.52 -44.88
CA LEU A 285 54.65 22.78 -45.06
C LEU A 285 55.31 23.08 -46.42
N THR A 286 56.06 24.18 -46.51
CA THR A 286 56.65 24.68 -47.76
C THR A 286 58.01 24.10 -48.18
N PHE A 287 58.67 23.26 -47.37
CA PHE A 287 60.08 22.89 -47.62
C PHE A 287 60.36 22.35 -49.04
N CYS A 288 59.52 21.45 -49.56
CA CYS A 288 59.67 20.91 -50.93
C CYS A 288 59.30 21.93 -52.02
N ASP A 289 58.42 22.91 -51.74
CA ASP A 289 58.11 24.02 -52.66
C ASP A 289 59.29 25.01 -52.76
N GLU A 290 60.17 25.03 -51.76
CA GLU A 290 61.39 25.84 -51.74
C GLU A 290 62.61 25.06 -52.28
N HIS A 291 62.68 23.75 -52.02
CA HIS A 291 63.83 22.88 -52.31
C HIS A 291 63.48 21.72 -53.26
N HIS A 292 62.89 22.03 -54.42
CA HIS A 292 62.45 21.04 -55.41
C HIS A 292 63.51 19.97 -55.76
N ASP A 293 64.78 20.36 -55.90
CA ASP A 293 65.89 19.47 -56.30
C ASP A 293 66.49 18.62 -55.14
N ILE A 294 65.90 18.66 -53.93
CA ILE A 294 66.43 17.95 -52.75
C ILE A 294 66.32 16.41 -52.88
N CYS A 295 65.41 15.92 -53.73
CA CYS A 295 65.21 14.50 -54.00
C CYS A 295 65.77 14.15 -55.38
N GLN A 296 66.95 13.55 -55.40
CA GLN A 296 67.65 13.17 -56.62
C GLN A 296 66.98 11.96 -57.31
N ASN A 297 67.42 11.67 -58.53
CA ASN A 297 67.02 10.48 -59.29
C ASN A 297 65.49 10.29 -59.44
N ASN A 298 64.74 11.40 -59.58
CA ASN A 298 63.28 11.41 -59.73
C ASN A 298 62.53 10.83 -58.50
N GLY A 299 63.02 11.09 -57.29
CA GLY A 299 62.30 10.82 -56.04
C GLY A 299 61.24 11.89 -55.72
N THR A 300 60.11 11.46 -55.14
CA THR A 300 59.02 12.38 -54.75
C THR A 300 59.34 13.03 -53.40
N CYS A 301 59.46 14.36 -53.37
CA CYS A 301 59.60 15.13 -52.14
C CYS A 301 58.27 15.24 -51.39
N ILE A 302 58.28 15.01 -50.08
CA ILE A 302 57.17 15.30 -49.16
C ILE A 302 57.70 16.18 -48.04
N SER A 303 57.15 17.39 -47.91
CA SER A 303 57.46 18.30 -46.81
C SER A 303 56.98 17.69 -45.48
N MET A 304 57.82 17.77 -44.45
CA MET A 304 57.57 17.25 -43.11
C MET A 304 57.72 18.38 -42.08
N THR A 305 57.39 18.12 -40.82
CA THR A 305 57.65 19.11 -39.74
C THR A 305 59.16 19.28 -39.51
N LYS A 306 59.57 20.38 -38.87
CA LYS A 306 60.96 20.58 -38.44
C LYS A 306 61.44 19.50 -37.48
N GLU A 307 60.54 18.96 -36.66
CA GLU A 307 60.84 17.89 -35.69
C GLU A 307 61.05 16.53 -36.39
N ASP A 308 60.30 16.26 -37.47
CA ASP A 308 60.49 15.13 -38.38
C ASP A 308 61.67 15.31 -39.36
N GLY A 309 62.37 16.46 -39.32
CA GLY A 309 63.52 16.76 -40.18
C GLY A 309 63.16 17.35 -41.55
N ASP A 310 62.18 18.26 -41.62
CA ASP A 310 61.78 19.15 -42.73
C ASP A 310 61.25 18.48 -44.01
N TYR A 311 61.78 17.33 -44.42
CA TYR A 311 61.37 16.62 -45.62
C TYR A 311 61.71 15.14 -45.57
N ARG A 312 60.97 14.36 -46.37
CA ARG A 312 61.32 12.99 -46.76
C ARG A 312 61.21 12.81 -48.26
N CYS A 313 62.19 12.14 -48.86
CA CYS A 313 62.09 11.68 -50.24
C CYS A 313 61.52 10.26 -50.29
N ILE A 314 60.57 10.02 -51.19
CA ILE A 314 60.19 8.66 -51.61
C ILE A 314 61.01 8.34 -52.85
N CYS A 315 61.96 7.41 -52.71
CA CYS A 315 62.86 7.03 -53.79
C CYS A 315 62.21 6.01 -54.75
N PRO A 316 62.48 6.10 -56.06
CA PRO A 316 62.09 5.05 -56.99
C PRO A 316 62.95 3.79 -56.81
N LEU A 317 62.49 2.68 -57.38
CA LEU A 317 63.19 1.39 -57.32
C LEU A 317 64.64 1.51 -57.82
N GLY A 318 65.58 0.94 -57.07
CA GLY A 318 67.02 1.05 -57.36
C GLY A 318 67.71 2.28 -56.74
N TYR A 319 67.03 3.07 -55.90
CA TYR A 319 67.63 4.23 -55.21
C TYR A 319 67.26 4.27 -53.71
N MET A 320 68.21 4.71 -52.88
CA MET A 320 68.05 4.85 -51.43
C MET A 320 68.83 6.05 -50.85
N GLY A 321 68.70 6.28 -49.54
CA GLY A 321 69.24 7.44 -48.82
C GLY A 321 68.26 8.61 -48.72
N ARG A 322 68.50 9.54 -47.78
CA ARG A 322 67.57 10.66 -47.48
C ARG A 322 67.25 11.56 -48.69
N GLN A 323 68.14 11.61 -49.68
CA GLN A 323 67.99 12.40 -50.91
C GLN A 323 67.91 11.51 -52.16
N CYS A 324 67.70 10.20 -52.01
CA CYS A 324 67.70 9.20 -53.10
C CYS A 324 69.01 9.17 -53.91
N GLN A 325 70.11 9.63 -53.30
CA GLN A 325 71.39 9.86 -53.96
C GLN A 325 72.25 8.58 -54.12
N ILE A 326 71.87 7.48 -53.45
CA ILE A 326 72.60 6.21 -53.50
C ILE A 326 71.86 5.28 -54.45
N GLN A 327 72.48 4.95 -55.59
CA GLN A 327 71.99 3.90 -56.47
C GLN A 327 72.29 2.52 -55.85
N THR A 328 71.29 1.63 -55.82
CA THR A 328 71.42 0.23 -55.40
C THR A 328 70.99 -0.70 -56.54
N MET A 329 71.58 -1.89 -56.61
CA MET A 329 71.12 -2.96 -57.49
C MET A 329 70.09 -3.88 -56.82
N GLU A 330 69.87 -3.73 -55.51
CA GLU A 330 68.85 -4.47 -54.78
C GLU A 330 67.48 -3.79 -54.97
N PRO A 331 66.45 -4.51 -55.46
CA PRO A 331 65.10 -3.98 -55.50
C PRO A 331 64.56 -3.81 -54.07
N ALA A 332 63.77 -2.77 -53.83
CA ALA A 332 63.17 -2.48 -52.53
C ALA A 332 62.01 -3.43 -52.14
N THR A 333 62.03 -4.68 -52.60
CA THR A 333 61.06 -5.73 -52.26
C THR A 333 61.31 -6.33 -50.89
N ASP A 334 62.54 -6.27 -50.38
CA ASP A 334 62.91 -6.90 -49.11
C ASP A 334 62.71 -5.95 -47.90
N LEU A 335 62.25 -4.72 -48.16
CA LEU A 335 61.67 -3.81 -47.16
C LEU A 335 60.15 -3.94 -47.10
N ILE A 336 59.67 -5.18 -46.98
CA ILE A 336 58.33 -5.45 -46.47
C ILE A 336 58.32 -4.94 -45.01
N PRO A 337 57.54 -3.90 -44.64
CA PRO A 337 57.36 -3.59 -43.23
C PRO A 337 56.77 -4.86 -42.59
N PRO A 338 57.33 -5.37 -41.48
CA PRO A 338 56.98 -6.69 -40.97
C PRO A 338 55.47 -6.79 -40.83
N LEU A 339 54.86 -7.80 -41.46
CA LEU A 339 53.43 -8.04 -41.31
C LEU A 339 53.12 -8.06 -39.81
N PRO A 340 52.01 -7.42 -39.37
CA PRO A 340 51.56 -7.55 -37.99
C PRO A 340 51.57 -9.04 -37.63
N VAL A 341 52.25 -9.40 -36.55
CA VAL A 341 52.35 -10.81 -36.14
C VAL A 341 50.96 -11.28 -35.79
N GLU A 342 50.32 -11.97 -36.72
CA GLU A 342 49.02 -12.60 -36.52
C GLU A 342 49.21 -13.71 -35.48
N LEU A 343 48.82 -13.39 -34.24
CA LEU A 343 48.65 -14.36 -33.17
C LEU A 343 47.72 -15.47 -33.70
N PRO A 344 48.13 -16.75 -33.67
CA PRO A 344 47.36 -17.82 -34.29
C PRO A 344 45.93 -17.86 -33.77
N GLN A 345 44.97 -17.58 -34.65
CA GLN A 345 43.57 -17.88 -34.39
C GLN A 345 43.33 -19.35 -34.75
N GLU A 346 43.21 -20.21 -33.74
CA GLU A 346 42.62 -21.52 -33.96
C GLU A 346 41.12 -21.33 -34.27
N SER A 347 40.78 -21.40 -35.56
CA SER A 347 39.41 -21.47 -36.04
C SER A 347 39.14 -22.84 -36.65
N GLU A 348 38.10 -23.50 -36.17
CA GLU A 348 37.60 -24.79 -36.65
C GLU A 348 37.26 -24.76 -38.16
N ILE A 349 37.26 -25.93 -38.83
CA ILE A 349 36.03 -26.59 -39.31
C ILE A 349 36.35 -27.91 -40.05
N SER A 350 35.81 -29.00 -39.50
CA SER A 350 35.30 -30.25 -40.14
C SER A 350 35.55 -30.50 -41.65
N SER A 351 35.88 -31.75 -42.03
CA SER A 351 34.86 -32.74 -42.52
C SER A 351 35.39 -34.08 -43.07
N VAL A 352 34.53 -35.10 -42.98
CA VAL A 352 34.49 -36.40 -43.73
C VAL A 352 35.39 -37.56 -43.24
N LYS A 353 34.80 -38.76 -43.34
CA LYS A 353 35.22 -40.10 -42.89
C LYS A 353 35.77 -40.95 -44.06
N PRO A 354 36.71 -41.89 -43.84
CA PRO A 354 36.45 -43.28 -44.24
C PRO A 354 36.60 -44.30 -43.08
N GLU A 355 36.08 -45.52 -43.26
CA GLU A 355 36.31 -46.68 -42.38
C GLU A 355 37.64 -47.39 -42.65
N VAL A 356 38.16 -48.11 -41.65
CA VAL A 356 38.27 -49.59 -41.69
C VAL A 356 38.55 -50.16 -40.28
N SER A 357 38.17 -51.44 -40.10
CA SER A 357 38.27 -52.34 -38.93
C SER A 357 39.70 -52.44 -38.30
N THR A 358 39.94 -53.04 -37.12
CA THR A 358 39.43 -54.37 -36.67
C THR A 358 39.54 -54.65 -35.15
N THR A 359 38.42 -55.10 -34.56
CA THR A 359 38.19 -56.07 -33.45
C THR A 359 39.25 -56.41 -32.36
N GLY A 360 38.81 -56.36 -31.09
CA GLY A 360 39.29 -57.13 -29.92
C GLY A 360 38.91 -56.43 -28.59
N ILE A 361 38.13 -56.92 -27.62
CA ILE A 361 38.07 -58.22 -26.88
C ILE A 361 39.34 -58.42 -26.02
N GLN A 362 39.34 -58.53 -24.68
CA GLN A 362 38.30 -58.57 -23.61
C GLN A 362 38.93 -58.10 -22.25
N VAL A 363 38.25 -57.31 -21.39
CA VAL A 363 37.54 -57.68 -20.12
C VAL A 363 38.38 -58.06 -18.87
N HIS A 364 38.20 -57.24 -17.81
CA HIS A 364 38.25 -57.48 -16.34
C HIS A 364 39.55 -57.65 -15.49
N GLN A 365 39.35 -57.27 -14.20
CA GLN A 365 39.91 -57.79 -12.93
C GLN A 365 41.17 -57.17 -12.25
N ASN A 366 40.88 -56.33 -11.24
CA ASN A 366 41.52 -56.26 -9.90
C ASN A 366 41.34 -57.62 -9.13
N PRO A 367 41.99 -57.93 -7.98
CA PRO A 367 42.32 -57.01 -6.85
C PRO A 367 43.60 -57.31 -5.97
N GLU A 368 43.75 -56.57 -4.85
CA GLU A 368 44.34 -56.93 -3.52
C GLU A 368 45.83 -57.43 -3.44
N GLU A 369 46.80 -56.76 -2.76
CA GLU A 369 47.15 -56.77 -1.29
C GLU A 369 48.64 -57.24 -1.09
N THR A 370 49.40 -57.17 0.05
CA THR A 370 49.40 -56.48 1.38
C THR A 370 50.84 -56.44 1.99
N ILE A 371 51.09 -55.61 3.03
CA ILE A 371 51.99 -55.83 4.23
C ILE A 371 53.54 -56.03 4.01
N SER A 372 54.50 -55.59 4.86
CA SER A 372 54.64 -54.58 5.94
C SER A 372 56.15 -54.35 6.32
N GLU A 373 56.47 -53.31 7.10
CA GLU A 373 57.53 -53.23 8.17
C GLU A 373 59.05 -53.39 7.83
N GLU A 374 60.06 -52.81 8.54
CA GLU A 374 60.15 -51.82 9.66
C GLU A 374 61.58 -51.16 9.75
N LYS A 375 61.77 -50.18 10.68
CA LYS A 375 63.01 -49.80 11.43
C LYS A 375 64.11 -48.93 10.73
N ALA A 376 64.13 -47.60 10.93
CA ALA A 376 64.79 -46.78 11.99
C ALA A 376 66.32 -46.54 11.80
N THR A 377 66.94 -45.39 12.13
CA THR A 377 66.70 -44.37 13.18
C THR A 377 67.10 -42.94 12.72
N SER A 378 66.59 -41.87 13.37
CA SER A 378 66.75 -40.44 13.01
C SER A 378 67.86 -39.67 13.79
N PRO A 379 68.13 -38.39 13.45
CA PRO A 379 67.39 -37.24 14.04
C PRO A 379 66.89 -36.17 13.01
N ALA A 380 66.10 -35.19 13.47
CA ALA A 380 65.31 -34.17 12.71
C ALA A 380 65.69 -32.72 13.17
N PRO A 381 65.05 -31.58 12.74
CA PRO A 381 63.87 -31.30 11.85
C PRO A 381 64.17 -30.24 10.73
N GLU A 382 63.26 -29.62 9.94
CA GLU A 382 61.96 -29.97 9.27
C GLU A 382 61.52 -28.75 8.38
N ILE A 383 60.69 -28.90 7.33
CA ILE A 383 60.46 -27.91 6.21
C ILE A 383 58.95 -27.81 5.76
N GLN A 384 58.64 -27.01 4.72
CA GLN A 384 57.34 -26.46 4.23
C GLN A 384 56.47 -27.37 3.29
N GLU A 385 55.47 -26.75 2.62
CA GLU A 385 54.58 -27.22 1.50
C GLU A 385 53.29 -28.02 1.93
N ILE A 386 52.19 -28.16 1.15
CA ILE A 386 51.85 -27.88 -0.28
C ILE A 386 50.34 -27.49 -0.46
N GLU A 387 49.83 -27.30 -1.71
CA GLU A 387 48.45 -26.88 -2.10
C GLU A 387 47.82 -27.82 -3.18
N THR A 388 46.47 -28.01 -3.24
CA THR A 388 45.57 -28.01 -4.47
C THR A 388 44.14 -28.63 -4.37
N THR A 389 43.17 -27.92 -5.00
CA THR A 389 41.88 -28.25 -5.72
C THR A 389 40.94 -29.46 -5.46
N VAL A 390 39.69 -29.14 -5.02
CA VAL A 390 38.34 -29.32 -5.68
C VAL A 390 37.88 -30.67 -6.32
N GLU A 391 36.71 -31.21 -5.90
CA GLU A 391 35.52 -31.46 -6.77
C GLU A 391 34.16 -31.66 -6.02
N THR A 392 33.09 -32.15 -6.69
CA THR A 392 31.67 -31.81 -6.44
C THR A 392 30.77 -32.86 -5.73
N LEU A 393 29.62 -32.40 -5.20
CA LEU A 393 28.55 -33.21 -4.58
C LEU A 393 27.36 -33.49 -5.53
N GLY A 394 26.69 -34.63 -5.32
CA GLY A 394 25.48 -35.05 -6.05
C GLY A 394 24.13 -34.54 -5.50
N PRO A 395 23.01 -34.88 -6.15
CA PRO A 395 21.69 -34.28 -5.90
C PRO A 395 20.86 -34.89 -4.76
N ILE A 396 19.74 -34.21 -4.48
CA ILE A 396 18.87 -34.30 -3.29
C ILE A 396 17.94 -35.53 -3.30
N PHE A 397 17.68 -36.10 -2.11
CA PHE A 397 16.50 -36.93 -1.83
C PHE A 397 15.63 -36.28 -0.72
N ILE A 398 14.32 -36.52 -0.78
CA ILE A 398 13.31 -36.01 0.16
C ILE A 398 12.59 -37.19 0.83
N THR A 399 12.43 -37.15 2.16
CA THR A 399 11.51 -38.00 2.93
C THR A 399 10.95 -37.22 4.14
N ASP A 400 9.77 -37.64 4.63
CA ASP A 400 8.88 -36.85 5.51
C ASP A 400 9.03 -37.10 7.04
N LEU A 401 8.27 -36.30 7.81
CA LEU A 401 8.05 -36.38 9.27
C LEU A 401 7.59 -37.77 9.77
N PRO A 402 8.06 -38.21 10.95
CA PRO A 402 7.23 -38.15 12.19
C PRO A 402 8.05 -37.92 13.49
N SER A 403 7.54 -37.81 14.72
CA SER A 403 6.28 -37.28 15.31
C SER A 403 6.37 -37.32 16.87
N THR A 404 5.45 -36.63 17.58
CA THR A 404 5.00 -36.86 18.98
C THR A 404 5.90 -36.60 20.23
N VAL A 405 5.19 -36.33 21.35
CA VAL A 405 5.56 -36.36 22.79
C VAL A 405 6.11 -35.08 23.45
N GLU A 406 5.16 -34.23 23.88
CA GLU A 406 5.20 -33.41 25.12
C GLU A 406 4.89 -34.29 26.38
N PRO A 407 4.90 -33.79 27.65
CA PRO A 407 5.30 -32.46 28.16
C PRO A 407 6.28 -32.48 29.38
N ALA A 408 6.87 -31.32 29.69
CA ALA A 408 7.22 -30.93 31.06
C ALA A 408 7.27 -29.41 31.21
N ALA A 409 6.65 -28.84 32.25
CA ALA A 409 6.58 -27.39 32.46
C ALA A 409 7.62 -26.88 33.47
N THR A 410 8.15 -25.67 33.24
CA THR A 410 8.73 -24.80 34.29
C THR A 410 8.64 -23.35 33.81
N ALA A 411 8.16 -22.45 34.68
CA ALA A 411 7.97 -21.04 34.35
C ALA A 411 9.24 -20.21 34.62
N GLY A 412 9.68 -19.43 33.62
CA GLY A 412 10.76 -18.44 33.74
C GLY A 412 10.21 -17.01 33.81
N LYS A 413 10.82 -16.16 34.67
CA LYS A 413 10.41 -14.76 34.85
C LYS A 413 10.91 -13.86 33.71
N TRP A 414 10.10 -12.90 33.30
CA TRP A 414 10.56 -11.69 32.60
C TRP A 414 10.94 -10.60 33.61
N PRO A 415 11.94 -9.74 33.31
CA PRO A 415 12.35 -8.64 34.18
C PRO A 415 11.39 -7.45 34.12
N THR A 416 11.29 -6.71 35.23
CA THR A 416 10.56 -5.43 35.32
C THR A 416 11.46 -4.24 35.04
N GLU A 417 11.04 -3.34 34.14
CA GLU A 417 11.64 -2.02 33.99
C GLU A 417 11.20 -1.04 35.10
N SER A 418 11.84 0.12 35.16
CA SER A 418 11.66 1.13 36.23
C SER A 418 11.01 2.42 35.71
N PRO A 419 10.25 3.16 36.54
CA PRO A 419 9.41 4.27 36.09
C PRO A 419 10.23 5.54 35.80
N THR A 420 9.98 6.17 34.65
CA THR A 420 10.53 7.48 34.28
C THR A 420 9.70 8.60 34.92
N LEU A 421 10.36 9.61 35.51
CA LEU A 421 9.69 10.82 36.00
C LEU A 421 9.26 11.73 34.84
N ALA A 422 8.06 12.29 34.94
CA ALA A 422 7.64 13.42 34.12
C ALA A 422 8.04 14.76 34.78
N PRO A 423 8.42 15.80 34.01
CA PRO A 423 8.66 17.14 34.55
C PRO A 423 7.34 17.82 34.91
N ALA A 424 7.31 18.54 36.03
CA ALA A 424 6.18 19.36 36.42
C ALA A 424 6.18 20.71 35.68
N THR A 425 4.99 21.22 35.38
CA THR A 425 4.79 22.62 34.97
C THR A 425 4.69 23.52 36.19
N ASP A 426 5.48 24.60 36.22
CA ASP A 426 5.22 25.73 37.11
C ASP A 426 5.20 27.03 36.32
N SER A 427 4.29 27.93 36.70
CA SER A 427 4.03 29.17 35.97
C SER A 427 3.83 30.33 36.94
N TYR A 428 4.82 31.20 37.05
CA TYR A 428 4.66 32.58 37.52
C TYR A 428 5.60 33.49 36.74
N ALA A 429 5.17 34.75 36.59
CA ALA A 429 5.95 35.81 35.96
C ALA A 429 6.12 36.96 36.96
N ASP A 430 7.28 37.61 36.96
CA ASP A 430 7.39 39.02 37.36
C ASP A 430 8.71 39.64 36.84
N ASN A 431 8.54 40.63 35.96
CA ASN A 431 9.09 42.00 35.95
C ASN A 431 10.58 42.35 36.23
N GLU A 432 10.97 43.46 35.58
CA GLU A 432 12.13 44.37 35.81
C GLU A 432 13.59 43.83 35.73
N ALA A 433 14.26 44.14 34.60
CA ALA A 433 15.32 45.17 34.53
C ALA A 433 15.84 45.36 33.08
#